data_AF-A0A941WKV7-F1
#
_entry.id   AF-A0A941WKV7-F1
#
_cell.length_a   1.000
_cell.length_b   1.000
_cell.length_c   1.000
_cell.angle_alpha   90.00
_cell.angle_beta   90.00
_cell.angle_gamma   90.00
#
_symmetry.space_group_name_H-M   'P 1'
#
loop_
_entity.id
_entity.type
_entity.pdbx_description
1 polymer ?
#
loop_
_entity_poly.entity_id
_entity_poly.type
_entity_poly.pdbx_seq_one_letter_code
_entity_poly.pdbx_strand_id
1 'polypeptide(L)' 'QLEQHKGRHGGRHWRYFYKLYKEGKLEAEYDRVIGKKNYDVLYNNGFIYKDTTIQNIYKQINKE' A
#
# COMPACT_ATOMS: atom_id res chain seq x y z
N GLN A 1 -0.10 -15.09 -20.21
CA GLN A 1 1.29 -15.56 -20.01
C GLN A 1 1.90 -15.23 -18.64
N LEU A 2 1.22 -14.55 -17.71
CA LEU A 2 1.69 -14.40 -16.31
C LEU A 2 1.31 -15.57 -15.40
N GLU A 3 0.37 -16.43 -15.81
CA GLU A 3 -0.08 -17.60 -15.03
C GLU A 3 0.82 -18.84 -15.21
N GLN A 4 1.71 -18.84 -16.22
CA GLN A 4 2.51 -20.01 -16.58
C GLN A 4 3.83 -20.12 -15.79
N HIS A 5 4.29 -19.04 -15.15
CA HIS A 5 5.50 -19.05 -14.33
C HIS A 5 5.14 -19.12 -12.84
N LYS A 6 5.40 -20.27 -12.21
CA LYS A 6 5.32 -20.49 -10.75
C LYS A 6 6.45 -19.80 -9.98
N GLY A 7 6.89 -18.62 -10.40
CA GLY A 7 7.77 -17.80 -9.59
C GLY A 7 7.04 -17.36 -8.32
N ARG A 8 7.76 -17.16 -7.21
CA ARG A 8 7.22 -16.56 -5.97
C ARG A 8 6.85 -15.10 -6.24
N HIS A 9 5.77 -14.87 -6.96
CA HIS A 9 5.20 -13.54 -7.13
C HIS A 9 4.32 -13.29 -5.90
N GLY A 10 4.82 -12.50 -4.96
CA GLY A 10 4.09 -12.15 -3.74
C GLY A 10 2.84 -11.29 -3.99
N GLY A 11 2.65 -10.81 -5.22
CA GLY A 11 1.52 -9.96 -5.61
C GLY A 11 0.35 -10.72 -6.21
N ARG A 12 -0.87 -10.19 -6.02
CA ARG A 12 -2.07 -10.64 -6.72
C ARG A 12 -2.15 -9.98 -8.10
N HIS A 13 -2.57 -10.75 -9.10
CA HIS A 13 -2.77 -10.24 -10.46
C HIS A 13 -3.94 -9.26 -10.52
N TRP A 14 -3.88 -8.22 -11.35
CA TRP A 14 -4.90 -7.15 -11.42
C TRP A 14 -6.34 -7.66 -11.62
N ARG A 15 -6.52 -8.78 -12.35
CA ARG A 15 -7.82 -9.44 -12.56
C ARG A 15 -8.52 -9.82 -11.25
N TYR A 16 -7.77 -10.16 -10.21
CA TYR A 16 -8.30 -10.44 -8.88
C TYR A 16 -8.98 -9.20 -8.30
N PHE A 17 -8.32 -8.05 -8.34
CA PHE A 17 -8.87 -6.78 -7.86
C PHE A 17 -10.05 -6.31 -8.73
N TYR A 18 -9.99 -6.53 -10.05
CA TYR A 18 -11.10 -6.20 -10.94
C TYR A 18 -12.35 -7.02 -10.63
N LYS A 19 -12.20 -8.31 -10.30
CA LYS A 19 -13.31 -9.14 -9.83
C LYS A 19 -13.89 -8.61 -8.51
N LEU A 20 -13.03 -8.28 -7.54
CA LEU A 20 -13.47 -7.72 -6.26
C LEU A 20 -14.18 -6.37 -6.42
N TYR A 21 -13.73 -5.54 -7.35
CA TYR A 21 -14.41 -4.30 -7.72
C TYR A 21 -15.83 -4.55 -8.20
N LYS A 22 -16.02 -5.49 -9.14
CA LYS A 22 -17.35 -5.87 -9.63
C LYS A 22 -18.25 -6.47 -8.54
N GLU A 23 -17.66 -7.09 -7.52
CA GLU A 23 -18.37 -7.63 -6.36
C GLU A 23 -18.57 -6.62 -5.21
N GLY A 24 -18.08 -5.38 -5.34
CA GLY A 24 -18.16 -4.37 -4.27
C GLY A 24 -17.28 -4.66 -3.04
N LYS A 25 -16.30 -5.57 -3.16
CA LYS A 25 -15.44 -6.04 -2.04
C LYS A 25 -14.02 -5.48 -2.08
N LEU A 26 -13.75 -4.58 -3.02
CA LEU A 26 -12.40 -4.06 -3.25
C LEU A 26 -11.83 -3.35 -2.01
N GLU A 27 -12.62 -2.49 -1.37
CA GLU A 27 -12.21 -1.74 -0.17
C GLU A 27 -11.86 -2.68 1.00
N ALA A 28 -12.64 -3.73 1.21
CA ALA A 28 -12.38 -4.70 2.25
C ALA A 28 -11.05 -5.46 2.05
N GLU A 29 -10.67 -5.73 0.80
CA GLU A 29 -9.38 -6.34 0.48
C GLU A 29 -8.22 -5.34 0.69
N TYR A 30 -8.41 -4.06 0.37
CA TYR A 30 -7.42 -3.03 0.69
C TYR A 30 -7.23 -2.88 2.20
N ASP A 31 -8.32 -2.82 2.97
CA ASP A 31 -8.26 -2.74 4.43
C ASP A 31 -7.55 -3.96 5.04
N ARG A 32 -7.76 -5.15 4.47
CA ARG A 32 -7.07 -6.39 4.88
C ARG A 32 -5.55 -6.31 4.64
N VAL A 33 -5.14 -5.82 3.47
CA VAL A 33 -3.73 -5.78 3.07
C VAL A 33 -2.97 -4.66 3.78
N ILE A 34 -3.58 -3.48 3.89
CA ILE A 34 -2.98 -2.30 4.52
C ILE A 34 -3.05 -2.43 6.05
N GLY A 35 -3.96 -3.26 6.57
CA GLY A 35 -4.13 -3.46 8.00
C GLY A 35 -4.65 -2.19 8.68
N LYS A 36 -5.55 -1.44 8.02
CA LYS A 36 -6.05 -0.13 8.49
C LYS A 36 -6.54 -0.15 9.94
N LYS A 37 -7.10 -1.28 10.38
CA LYS A 37 -7.55 -1.52 11.77
C LYS A 37 -6.44 -1.34 12.81
N ASN A 38 -5.19 -1.60 12.44
CA ASN A 38 -4.04 -1.50 13.33
C ASN A 38 -3.28 -0.18 13.16
N TYR A 39 -3.69 0.68 12.22
CA TYR A 39 -2.96 1.92 11.91
C TYR A 39 -2.79 2.79 13.15
N ASP A 40 -3.88 3.05 13.88
CA ASP A 40 -3.85 3.93 15.06
C ASP A 40 -2.92 3.39 16.15
N VAL A 41 -2.95 2.07 16.41
CA VAL A 41 -2.07 1.42 17.39
C VAL A 41 -0.61 1.53 16.96
N LEU A 42 -0.32 1.24 15.70
CA LEU A 42 1.04 1.30 15.16
C LEU A 42 1.60 2.72 15.12
N TYR A 43 0.75 3.70 14.81
CA TYR A 43 1.10 5.12 14.82
C TYR A 43 1.39 5.61 16.24
N ASN A 44 0.49 5.33 17.20
CA ASN A 44 0.65 5.74 18.59
C ASN A 44 1.86 5.09 19.27
N ASN A 45 2.21 3.86 18.87
CA ASN A 45 3.39 3.17 19.36
C ASN A 45 4.69 3.58 18.63
N GLY A 46 4.63 4.52 17.68
CA GLY A 46 5.80 5.05 16.98
C GLY A 46 6.39 4.14 15.90
N PHE A 47 5.74 3.04 15.54
CA PHE A 47 6.17 2.17 14.43
C PHE A 47 5.90 2.81 13.07
N ILE A 48 4.83 3.60 12.98
CA ILE A 48 4.50 4.41 11.79
C ILE A 48 4.65 5.87 12.18
N TYR A 49 5.40 6.62 11.40
CA TYR A 49 5.56 8.06 11.57
C TYR A 49 5.54 8.75 10.20
N LYS A 50 5.24 10.05 10.21
CA LYS A 50 5.28 10.85 8.99
C LYS A 50 6.73 11.08 8.57
N ASP A 51 7.13 10.47 7.45
CA ASP A 51 8.41 10.77 6.82
C ASP A 51 8.33 12.12 6.08
N THR A 52 9.21 13.05 6.42
CA THR A 52 9.32 14.37 5.77
C THR A 52 10.63 14.54 5.00
N THR A 53 11.44 13.48 4.90
CA THR A 53 12.80 13.50 4.34
C THR A 53 12.81 14.04 2.91
N ILE A 54 12.03 13.42 2.02
CA ILE A 54 11.95 13.85 0.61
C ILE A 54 11.40 15.28 0.49
N GLN A 55 10.37 15.62 1.26
CA GLN A 55 9.81 16.98 1.27
C GLN A 55 10.86 18.02 1.67
N ASN A 56 11.69 17.72 2.67
CA ASN A 56 12.73 18.62 3.15
C ASN A 56 13.89 18.75 2.14
N ILE A 57 14.26 17.66 1.46
CA ILE A 57 15.24 17.68 0.37
C ILE A 57 14.77 18.63 -0.75
N TYR A 58 13.52 18.51 -1.21
CA TYR A 58 13.00 19.42 -2.24
C TYR A 58 12.94 20.88 -1.78
N LYS A 59 12.63 21.14 -0.50
CA LYS A 59 12.68 22.49 0.06
C LYS A 59 14.10 23.07 0.10
N GLN A 60 15.13 22.24 0.19
CA GLN A 60 16.52 22.68 0.15
C GLN A 60 16.97 22.95 -1.28
N ILE A 61 16.59 22.09 -2.23
CA ILE A 61 16.89 22.26 -3.66
C ILE A 61 16.20 23.52 -4.21
N ASN A 62 14.94 23.75 -3.86
CA ASN A 62 14.15 24.89 -4.35
C ASN A 62 14.36 26.18 -3.53
N LYS A 63 15.40 26.24 -2.71
CA LYS A 63 15.79 27.45 -1.95
C LYS A 63 16.86 28.28 -2.67
N GLU A 64 17.24 27.88 -3.88
CA GLU A 64 18.00 28.67 -4.86
C GLU A 64 17.06 29.49 -5.75
#